data_AF-W9JWA2-F1
#
_entry.id   AF-W9JWA2-F1
#
_cell.length_a   1.000
_cell.length_b   1.000
_cell.length_c   1.000
_cell.angle_alpha   90.00
_cell.angle_beta   90.00
_cell.angle_gamma   90.00
#
_symmetry.space_group_name_H-M   'P 1'
#
loop_
_entity.id
_entity.type
_entity.pdbx_description
1 polymer ?
#
loop_
_entity_poly.entity_id
_entity_poly.type
_entity_poly.pdbx_seq_one_letter_code
_entity_poly.pdbx_strand_id
1 'polypeptide(L)'
;MSASEGTVETRLNRTCEGCRKRKIRCISDLSNSQPSLEKCNRCRKLDIECVFNAPATRKRRRRNETRIHELEQKLEEVQRVVATGRQGDLCIPPTSEASLTPASSQGSFPSFGRISTTSPSHSTSYETTSESPVEGDPVSRGIIEESLAEELYTKFFTDVLPHYPLIQQDAPLSWRALQQDRPALFRAILATSSSSFRPDLWTPLFRDAERYVME
;
A
#
# COMPACT_ATOMS: atom_id res chain seq x y z
N MET A 1 -30.45 -52.13 7.29
CA MET A 1 -29.22 -51.38 6.94
C MET A 1 -29.67 -49.96 6.62
N SER A 2 -29.69 -49.08 7.62
CA SER A 2 -30.15 -47.70 7.46
C SER A 2 -28.93 -46.81 7.26
N ALA A 3 -28.87 -46.13 6.11
CA ALA A 3 -27.78 -45.26 5.72
C ALA A 3 -27.75 -44.02 6.64
N SER A 4 -26.57 -43.73 7.19
CA SER A 4 -26.27 -42.53 7.96
C SER A 4 -26.03 -41.34 7.03
N GLU A 5 -26.97 -40.39 6.97
CA GLU A 5 -26.76 -39.09 6.32
C GLU A 5 -25.76 -38.27 7.14
N GLY A 6 -24.59 -38.00 6.57
CA GLY A 6 -23.59 -37.12 7.15
C GLY A 6 -24.03 -35.66 7.02
N THR A 7 -24.36 -35.01 8.13
CA THR A 7 -24.65 -33.58 8.19
C THR A 7 -23.36 -32.79 7.97
N VAL A 8 -23.24 -32.11 6.83
CA VAL A 8 -22.16 -31.14 6.60
C VAL A 8 -22.45 -29.92 7.48
N GLU A 9 -21.76 -29.83 8.60
CA GLU A 9 -21.90 -28.73 9.55
C GLU A 9 -21.35 -27.43 8.93
N THR A 10 -22.22 -26.64 8.29
CA THR A 10 -21.86 -25.34 7.72
C THR A 10 -21.47 -24.38 8.84
N ARG A 11 -20.17 -24.11 8.97
CA ARG A 11 -19.63 -23.12 9.92
C ARG A 11 -20.28 -21.76 9.67
N LEU A 12 -20.93 -21.19 10.68
CA LEU A 12 -21.57 -19.87 10.63
C LEU A 12 -20.56 -18.73 10.83
N ASN A 13 -20.92 -17.51 10.47
CA ASN A 13 -20.13 -16.32 10.80
C ASN A 13 -20.03 -16.13 12.32
N ARG A 14 -18.88 -15.66 12.81
CA ARG A 14 -18.64 -15.39 14.24
C ARG A 14 -19.44 -14.20 14.81
N THR A 15 -19.97 -13.34 13.95
CA THR A 15 -20.72 -12.13 14.32
C THR A 15 -22.12 -12.22 13.74
N CYS A 16 -23.15 -11.97 14.55
CA CYS A 16 -24.52 -11.91 14.05
C CYS A 16 -24.78 -10.68 13.17
N GLU A 17 -25.83 -10.75 12.34
CA GLU A 17 -26.25 -9.66 11.47
C GLU A 17 -26.61 -8.38 12.23
N GLY A 18 -27.32 -8.49 13.35
CA GLY A 18 -27.76 -7.34 14.15
C GLY A 18 -26.59 -6.52 14.69
N CYS A 19 -25.54 -7.19 15.19
CA CYS A 19 -24.32 -6.53 15.66
C CYS A 19 -23.47 -6.01 14.50
N ARG A 20 -23.37 -6.76 13.39
CA ARG A 20 -22.65 -6.34 12.18
C ARG A 20 -23.24 -5.06 11.58
N LYS A 21 -24.57 -5.02 11.38
CA LYS A 21 -25.29 -3.85 10.84
C LYS A 21 -25.13 -2.61 11.73
N ARG A 22 -25.02 -2.79 13.05
CA ARG A 22 -24.84 -1.71 14.04
C ARG A 22 -23.39 -1.40 14.38
N LYS A 23 -22.42 -2.10 13.78
CA LYS A 23 -20.97 -1.94 14.03
C LYS A 23 -20.57 -2.06 15.52
N ILE A 24 -21.22 -2.97 16.25
CA ILE A 24 -20.92 -3.25 17.66
C ILE A 24 -20.37 -4.66 17.84
N ARG A 25 -19.58 -4.90 18.90
CA ARG A 25 -19.01 -6.21 19.21
C ARG A 25 -20.12 -7.22 19.52
N CYS A 26 -20.12 -8.34 18.80
CA CYS A 26 -21.01 -9.46 19.08
C CYS A 26 -20.39 -10.35 20.17
N ILE A 27 -21.15 -10.62 21.24
CA ILE A 27 -20.73 -11.43 22.39
C ILE A 27 -21.73 -12.58 22.52
N SER A 28 -21.29 -13.76 22.10
CA SER A 28 -22.00 -15.03 22.25
C SER A 28 -21.11 -15.97 23.06
N ASP A 29 -21.62 -16.51 24.16
CA ASP A 29 -20.90 -17.45 25.01
C ASP A 29 -20.92 -18.84 24.33
N LEU A 30 -19.93 -19.09 23.47
CA LEU A 30 -19.84 -20.29 22.61
C LEU A 30 -19.47 -21.58 23.37
N SER A 31 -19.69 -21.64 24.69
CA SER A 31 -19.40 -22.84 25.50
C SER A 31 -20.50 -23.91 25.44
N ASN A 32 -21.66 -23.60 24.86
CA ASN A 32 -22.75 -24.57 24.68
C ASN A 32 -22.97 -24.86 23.19
N SER A 33 -22.55 -26.05 22.78
CA SER A 33 -22.74 -26.67 21.47
C SER A 33 -24.20 -27.09 21.24
N GLN A 34 -25.14 -26.14 21.30
CA GLN A 34 -26.52 -26.32 20.84
C GLN A 34 -26.95 -25.12 19.97
N PRO A 35 -27.21 -25.32 18.65
CA PRO A 35 -27.47 -24.23 17.71
C PRO A 35 -28.86 -23.59 17.79
N SER A 36 -29.72 -24.02 18.71
CA SER A 36 -31.10 -23.55 18.77
C SER A 36 -31.27 -22.47 19.84
N LEU A 37 -31.15 -21.22 19.39
CA LEU A 37 -32.00 -20.10 19.85
C LEU A 37 -31.51 -19.23 21.03
N GLU A 38 -30.21 -19.00 21.23
CA GLU A 38 -29.77 -17.86 22.06
C GLU A 38 -29.26 -16.67 21.23
N LYS A 39 -30.01 -15.55 21.31
CA LYS A 39 -29.56 -14.25 20.80
C LYS A 39 -28.28 -13.84 21.53
N CYS A 40 -27.31 -13.24 20.84
CA CYS A 40 -26.13 -12.68 21.50
C CYS A 40 -26.53 -11.62 22.55
N ASN A 41 -25.71 -11.43 23.58
CA ASN A 41 -26.03 -10.57 24.74
C ASN A 41 -26.48 -9.16 24.32
N ARG A 42 -25.87 -8.62 23.26
CA ARG A 42 -26.19 -7.28 22.75
C ARG A 42 -27.52 -7.22 22.01
N CYS A 43 -27.81 -8.20 21.16
CA CYS A 43 -29.11 -8.29 20.50
C CYS A 43 -30.25 -8.56 21.50
N ARG A 44 -29.97 -9.28 22.60
CA ARG A 44 -30.92 -9.46 23.70
C ARG A 44 -31.26 -8.15 24.41
N LYS A 45 -30.24 -7.33 24.74
CA LYS A 45 -30.43 -6.05 25.43
C LYS A 45 -31.16 -5.00 24.60
N LEU A 46 -30.90 -4.99 23.29
CA LEU A 46 -31.48 -4.01 22.37
C LEU A 46 -32.77 -4.50 21.71
N ASP A 47 -33.21 -5.70 22.09
CA ASP A 47 -34.31 -6.46 21.48
C ASP A 47 -34.38 -6.40 19.96
N ILE A 48 -33.29 -6.85 19.31
CA ILE A 48 -33.22 -6.94 17.85
C ILE A 48 -32.99 -8.38 17.44
N GLU A 49 -33.41 -8.68 16.22
CA GLU A 49 -33.09 -9.89 15.50
C GLU A 49 -31.58 -10.22 15.53
N CYS A 50 -31.27 -11.45 15.91
CA CYS A 50 -29.92 -11.98 16.05
C CYS A 50 -29.75 -13.23 15.18
N VAL A 51 -29.40 -13.03 13.92
CA VAL A 51 -29.20 -14.12 12.96
C VAL A 51 -27.72 -14.28 12.65
N PHE A 52 -27.21 -15.50 12.75
CA PHE A 52 -25.86 -15.87 12.34
C PHE A 52 -25.91 -16.53 10.96
N ASN A 53 -25.54 -15.76 9.93
CA ASN A 53 -25.52 -16.25 8.56
C ASN A 53 -24.24 -17.04 8.26
N ALA A 54 -24.31 -17.99 7.33
CA ALA A 54 -23.13 -18.65 6.79
C ALA A 54 -22.16 -17.61 6.16
N PRO A 55 -20.84 -17.84 6.19
CA PRO A 55 -19.87 -17.05 5.46
C PRO A 55 -20.24 -17.00 3.98
N ALA A 56 -20.34 -15.79 3.43
CA ALA A 56 -20.59 -15.63 2.00
C ALA A 56 -19.41 -16.23 1.23
N THR A 57 -19.65 -17.30 0.47
CA THR A 57 -18.65 -17.84 -0.43
C THR A 57 -18.46 -16.83 -1.55
N ARG A 58 -17.33 -16.12 -1.55
CA ARG A 58 -16.96 -15.26 -2.68
C ARG A 58 -16.73 -16.16 -3.89
N LYS A 59 -17.68 -16.19 -4.83
CA LYS A 59 -17.44 -16.77 -6.14
C LYS A 59 -16.29 -15.98 -6.76
N ARG A 60 -15.17 -16.65 -7.00
CA ARG A 60 -14.02 -16.07 -7.71
C ARG A 60 -14.56 -15.56 -9.05
N ARG A 61 -14.50 -14.24 -9.29
CA ARG A 61 -14.84 -13.67 -10.61
C ARG A 61 -13.93 -14.36 -11.63
N ARG A 62 -14.52 -15.08 -12.59
CA ARG A 62 -13.81 -15.64 -13.77
C ARG A 62 -13.43 -14.50 -14.72
N ARG A 63 -12.50 -13.63 -14.29
CA ARG A 63 -12.10 -12.42 -15.03
C ARG A 63 -11.34 -12.73 -16.33
N ASN A 64 -10.83 -13.94 -16.48
CA ASN A 64 -9.93 -14.36 -17.54
C ASN A 64 -10.49 -15.46 -18.43
N GLU A 65 -11.73 -15.91 -18.24
CA GLU A 65 -12.31 -17.01 -19.02
C GLU A 65 -12.41 -16.68 -20.51
N THR A 66 -12.84 -15.47 -20.85
CA THR A 66 -12.89 -15.00 -22.24
C THR A 66 -11.51 -14.88 -22.87
N ARG A 67 -10.53 -14.31 -22.14
CA ARG A 67 -9.14 -14.17 -22.61
C ARG A 67 -8.46 -15.53 -22.79
N ILE A 68 -8.74 -16.49 -21.91
CA ILE A 68 -8.19 -17.85 -22.03
C ILE A 68 -8.73 -18.51 -23.30
N HIS A 69 -10.04 -18.44 -23.54
CA HIS A 69 -10.65 -18.99 -24.76
C HIS A 69 -10.08 -18.38 -26.05
N GLU A 70 -9.90 -17.06 -26.09
CA GLU A 70 -9.27 -16.38 -27.23
C GLU A 70 -7.81 -16.81 -27.47
N LEU A 71 -7.06 -17.06 -26.38
CA LEU A 71 -5.67 -17.51 -26.46
C LEU A 71 -5.59 -18.97 -26.92
N GLU A 72 -6.47 -19.83 -26.42
CA GLU A 72 -6.57 -21.24 -26.84
C GLU A 72 -6.90 -21.34 -28.34
N GLN A 73 -7.83 -20.51 -28.83
CA GLN A 73 -8.16 -20.43 -30.25
C GLN A 73 -6.96 -20.00 -31.11
N LYS A 74 -6.19 -19.00 -30.67
CA LYS A 74 -4.99 -18.53 -31.38
C LYS A 74 -3.88 -19.58 -31.39
N LEU A 75 -3.72 -20.34 -30.30
CA LEU A 75 -2.76 -21.43 -30.25
C LEU A 75 -3.11 -22.53 -31.25
N GLU A 76 -4.39 -22.89 -31.36
CA GLU A 76 -4.85 -23.90 -32.32
C GLU A 76 -4.64 -23.45 -33.77
N GLU A 77 -4.87 -22.18 -34.09
CA GLU A 77 -4.60 -21.60 -35.40
C GLU A 77 -3.11 -21.66 -35.76
N VAL A 78 -2.22 -21.27 -34.84
CA VAL A 78 -0.77 -21.32 -35.05
C VAL A 78 -0.29 -22.76 -35.21
N GLN A 79 -0.77 -23.69 -34.40
CA GLN A 79 -0.43 -25.11 -34.52
C GLN A 79 -0.81 -25.66 -35.90
N ARG A 80 -1.96 -25.27 -36.45
CA ARG A 80 -2.41 -25.68 -37.78
C ARG A 80 -1.47 -25.18 -38.89
N VAL A 81 -1.06 -23.91 -38.82
CA VAL A 81 -0.13 -23.33 -39.80
C VAL A 81 1.25 -23.99 -39.72
N VAL A 82 1.77 -24.22 -38.51
CA VAL A 82 3.08 -24.87 -38.30
C VAL A 82 3.07 -26.34 -38.72
N ALA A 83 1.98 -27.07 -38.46
CA ALA A 83 1.82 -28.45 -38.93
C ALA A 83 1.81 -28.55 -40.47
N THR A 84 1.22 -27.55 -41.13
CA THR A 84 1.16 -27.47 -42.60
C THR A 84 2.48 -27.00 -43.21
N GLY A 85 3.23 -26.12 -42.53
CA GLY A 85 4.48 -25.52 -43.02
C GLY A 85 5.75 -26.36 -42.81
N ARG A 86 5.68 -27.52 -42.16
CA ARG A 86 6.86 -28.39 -41.91
C ARG A 86 7.19 -29.38 -43.03
N GLN A 87 6.53 -29.32 -44.19
CA GLN A 87 6.80 -30.21 -45.34
C GLN A 87 7.64 -29.58 -46.47
N GLY A 88 8.19 -28.38 -46.32
CA GLY A 88 9.05 -27.75 -47.34
C GLY A 88 10.36 -27.21 -46.76
N ASP A 89 11.48 -27.64 -47.33
CA ASP A 89 12.86 -27.14 -47.15
C ASP A 89 13.68 -27.63 -45.94
N LEU A 90 14.07 -28.91 -46.02
CA LEU A 90 15.39 -29.35 -45.57
C LEU A 90 16.30 -29.53 -46.80
N CYS A 91 17.29 -28.66 -46.98
CA CYS A 91 18.51 -29.00 -47.73
C CYS A 91 19.67 -28.17 -47.19
N ILE A 92 20.44 -28.75 -46.27
CA ILE A 92 21.77 -28.28 -45.86
C ILE A 92 22.76 -29.37 -46.31
N PRO A 93 23.65 -29.12 -47.28
CA PRO A 93 24.84 -29.94 -47.45
C PRO A 93 25.97 -29.40 -46.51
N PRO A 94 26.75 -30.28 -45.86
CA PRO A 94 27.85 -29.86 -45.00
C PRO A 94 29.17 -29.86 -45.78
N THR A 95 29.92 -28.76 -45.78
CA THR A 95 31.36 -28.78 -46.06
C THR A 95 32.09 -27.67 -45.31
N SER A 96 33.09 -28.09 -44.53
CA SER A 96 34.11 -27.33 -43.81
C SER A 96 34.82 -26.28 -44.67
N GLU A 97 35.25 -25.15 -44.11
CA GLU A 97 36.60 -24.91 -43.54
C GLU A 97 36.84 -23.40 -43.35
N ALA A 98 37.80 -23.06 -42.48
CA ALA A 98 38.06 -21.75 -41.91
C ALA A 98 38.89 -20.80 -42.79
N SER A 99 38.76 -19.47 -42.60
CA SER A 99 39.87 -18.53 -42.28
C SER A 99 39.59 -17.03 -42.61
N LEU A 100 39.78 -16.18 -41.57
CA LEU A 100 40.46 -14.86 -41.51
C LEU A 100 40.04 -13.64 -42.40
N THR A 101 39.40 -12.63 -41.77
CA THR A 101 39.59 -11.12 -41.71
C THR A 101 40.02 -10.27 -42.95
N PRO A 102 39.88 -8.90 -43.05
CA PRO A 102 39.21 -7.84 -42.23
C PRO A 102 38.46 -6.66 -43.00
N ALA A 103 37.83 -5.75 -42.23
CA ALA A 103 37.66 -4.28 -42.37
C ALA A 103 36.76 -3.54 -43.42
N SER A 104 35.84 -2.69 -42.89
CA SER A 104 35.44 -1.28 -43.25
C SER A 104 35.20 -0.86 -44.72
N SER A 105 34.25 -0.01 -45.14
CA SER A 105 33.44 1.04 -44.48
C SER A 105 32.50 1.74 -45.50
N GLN A 106 31.53 2.52 -44.98
CA GLN A 106 30.82 3.69 -45.54
C GLN A 106 29.46 3.52 -46.25
N GLY A 107 28.47 4.34 -45.81
CA GLY A 107 27.28 4.67 -46.60
C GLY A 107 25.96 4.95 -45.85
N SER A 108 25.90 6.01 -45.02
CA SER A 108 24.79 6.92 -44.64
C SER A 108 23.28 6.54 -44.77
N PHE A 109 22.58 6.58 -43.62
CA PHE A 109 21.28 7.21 -43.18
C PHE A 109 20.09 7.48 -44.16
N PRO A 110 18.81 7.72 -43.71
CA PRO A 110 18.24 7.82 -42.34
C PRO A 110 16.83 7.17 -42.07
N SER A 111 16.60 6.92 -40.76
CA SER A 111 15.43 7.21 -39.88
C SER A 111 13.97 7.06 -40.33
N PHE A 112 13.17 6.34 -39.51
CA PHE A 112 11.96 6.78 -38.75
C PHE A 112 11.31 5.47 -38.22
N GLY A 113 11.44 5.04 -36.97
CA GLY A 113 10.91 5.63 -35.75
C GLY A 113 10.33 4.50 -34.86
N ARG A 114 11.06 4.08 -33.82
CA ARG A 114 10.49 3.36 -32.66
C ARG A 114 11.01 4.02 -31.39
N ILE A 115 10.10 4.72 -30.73
CA ILE A 115 10.31 5.34 -29.43
C ILE A 115 10.04 4.23 -28.41
N SER A 116 11.10 3.81 -27.72
CA SER A 116 11.01 3.04 -26.48
C SER A 116 10.37 3.93 -25.43
N THR A 117 9.31 3.44 -24.77
CA THR A 117 8.66 4.12 -23.66
C THR A 117 9.64 4.26 -22.50
N THR A 118 10.21 5.46 -22.40
CA THR A 118 10.93 5.97 -21.25
C THR A 118 9.93 6.21 -20.10
N SER A 119 10.26 5.64 -18.95
CA SER A 119 9.76 6.13 -17.66
C SER A 119 10.05 7.63 -17.54
N PRO A 120 9.13 8.45 -17.00
CA PRO A 120 9.42 9.86 -16.69
C PRO A 120 10.40 9.95 -15.50
N SER A 121 11.69 9.87 -15.79
CA SER A 121 12.74 10.41 -14.95
C SER A 121 12.77 11.92 -15.19
N HIS A 122 11.93 12.68 -14.48
CA HIS A 122 12.22 14.08 -14.26
C HIS A 122 13.34 14.16 -13.22
N SER A 123 14.56 14.15 -13.72
CA SER A 123 15.73 14.62 -13.02
C SER A 123 15.59 16.13 -12.82
N THR A 124 14.90 16.54 -11.76
CA THR A 124 15.23 17.79 -11.10
C THR A 124 16.49 17.52 -10.29
N SER A 125 17.60 18.02 -10.79
CA SER A 125 18.84 18.19 -10.04
C SER A 125 18.55 19.05 -8.81
N TYR A 126 18.38 18.40 -7.67
CA TYR A 126 18.84 18.93 -6.39
C TYR A 126 19.84 17.91 -5.84
N GLU A 127 20.96 18.42 -5.35
CA GLU A 127 22.10 17.67 -4.87
C GLU A 127 21.68 16.48 -4.01
N THR A 128 21.96 15.29 -4.50
CA THR A 128 22.04 14.10 -3.64
C THR A 128 23.41 14.17 -2.97
N THR A 129 23.50 14.99 -1.92
CA THR A 129 24.55 14.81 -0.92
C THR A 129 24.25 13.49 -0.23
N SER A 130 25.18 12.55 -0.35
CA SER A 130 25.20 11.31 0.41
C SER A 130 25.42 11.67 1.89
N GLU A 131 24.36 12.07 2.59
CA GLU A 131 24.47 12.41 4.00
C GLU A 131 24.25 11.15 4.83
N SER A 132 25.22 10.87 5.69
CA SER A 132 25.09 9.99 6.86
C SER A 132 23.80 10.31 7.63
N PRO A 133 23.36 9.46 8.59
CA PRO A 133 22.29 9.86 9.50
C PRO A 133 22.66 11.21 10.10
N VAL A 134 21.98 12.28 9.67
CA VAL A 134 22.25 13.62 10.19
C VAL A 134 21.59 13.65 11.54
N GLU A 135 22.36 13.21 12.53
CA GLU A 135 21.97 13.05 13.92
C GLU A 135 21.66 14.44 14.47
N GLY A 136 20.38 14.74 14.63
CA GLY A 136 19.94 16.06 15.07
C GLY A 136 18.48 16.37 14.79
N ASP A 137 17.93 17.30 15.55
CA ASP A 137 16.61 17.88 15.34
C ASP A 137 16.62 18.92 14.19
N PRO A 138 15.46 19.37 13.68
CA PRO A 138 15.42 20.32 12.56
C PRO A 138 15.99 21.71 12.89
N VAL A 139 16.06 22.11 14.16
CA VAL A 139 16.66 23.38 14.59
C VAL A 139 18.19 23.26 14.56
N SER A 140 18.73 22.19 15.14
CA SER A 140 20.16 21.90 15.20
C SER A 140 20.80 21.73 13.81
N ARG A 141 20.03 21.27 12.82
CA ARG A 141 20.47 21.16 11.42
C ARG A 141 20.25 22.43 10.59
N GLY A 142 19.66 23.48 11.17
CA GLY A 142 19.38 24.73 10.48
C GLY A 142 18.26 24.65 9.44
N ILE A 143 17.37 23.64 9.51
CA ILE A 143 16.17 23.59 8.67
C ILE A 143 15.22 24.74 9.05
N ILE A 144 15.19 25.09 10.33
CA ILE A 144 14.48 26.24 10.87
C ILE A 144 15.34 26.97 11.91
N GLU A 145 15.15 28.28 12.04
CA GLU A 145 15.76 29.05 13.11
C GLU A 145 15.08 28.79 14.46
N GLU A 146 15.80 29.09 15.54
CA GLU A 146 15.34 28.91 16.91
C GLU A 146 14.06 29.72 17.22
N SER A 147 14.06 30.99 16.83
CA SER A 147 12.91 31.91 16.99
C SER A 147 11.65 31.36 16.31
N LEU A 148 11.83 30.78 15.12
CA LEU A 148 10.74 30.19 14.34
C LEU A 148 10.24 28.90 14.99
N ALA A 149 11.12 28.10 15.61
CA ALA A 149 10.70 26.91 16.35
C ALA A 149 9.81 27.27 17.54
N GLU A 150 10.16 28.33 18.29
CA GLU A 150 9.35 28.85 19.39
C GLU A 150 8.00 29.40 18.92
N GLU A 151 7.98 30.11 17.79
CA GLU A 151 6.75 30.61 17.18
C GLU A 151 5.82 29.46 16.78
N LEU A 152 6.33 28.46 16.04
CA LEU A 152 5.56 27.30 15.62
C LEU A 152 5.05 26.47 16.80
N TYR A 153 5.86 26.35 17.87
CA TYR A 153 5.45 25.73 19.12
C TYR A 153 4.28 26.49 19.74
N THR A 154 4.41 27.80 19.95
CA THR A 154 3.36 28.62 20.56
C THR A 154 2.06 28.54 19.76
N LYS A 155 2.19 28.66 18.43
CA LYS A 155 1.07 28.55 17.50
C LYS A 155 0.35 27.21 17.54
N PHE A 156 1.06 26.11 17.77
CA PHE A 156 0.42 24.81 17.96
C PHE A 156 -0.56 24.84 19.12
N PHE A 157 -0.12 25.35 20.27
CA PHE A 157 -0.93 25.36 21.48
C PHE A 157 -2.05 26.39 21.47
N THR A 158 -1.86 27.53 20.79
CA THR A 158 -2.89 28.59 20.72
C THR A 158 -3.92 28.36 19.63
N ASP A 159 -3.50 27.84 18.46
CA ASP A 159 -4.33 27.85 17.26
C ASP A 159 -4.71 26.42 16.81
N VAL A 160 -3.84 25.43 17.02
CA VAL A 160 -4.11 24.04 16.57
C VAL A 160 -4.79 23.23 17.68
N LEU A 161 -4.19 23.17 18.86
CA LEU A 161 -4.59 22.30 19.97
C LEU A 161 -6.03 22.51 20.47
N PRO A 162 -6.60 23.74 20.50
CA PRO A 162 -7.99 23.94 20.95
C PRO A 162 -9.03 23.18 20.11
N HIS A 163 -8.69 22.82 18.88
CA HIS A 163 -9.53 22.01 18.01
C HIS A 163 -9.51 20.51 18.37
N TYR A 164 -8.64 20.08 19.29
CA TYR A 164 -8.41 18.68 19.69
C TYR A 164 -8.59 18.49 21.21
N PRO A 165 -9.82 18.57 21.73
CA PRO A 165 -10.12 18.57 23.17
C PRO A 165 -9.75 17.27 23.92
N LEU A 166 -9.32 16.22 23.21
CA LEU A 166 -8.87 14.95 23.79
C LEU A 166 -7.37 14.94 24.14
N ILE A 167 -6.61 15.93 23.69
CA ILE A 167 -5.17 16.05 23.97
C ILE A 167 -5.02 16.96 25.18
N GLN A 168 -4.66 16.40 26.32
CA GLN A 168 -4.47 17.15 27.55
C GLN A 168 -3.12 17.88 27.52
N GLN A 169 -3.13 19.20 27.77
CA GLN A 169 -1.89 19.94 28.04
C GLN A 169 -1.39 19.50 29.42
N ASP A 170 -0.39 18.63 29.45
CA ASP A 170 0.47 18.57 30.63
C ASP A 170 1.25 19.90 30.73
N ALA A 171 1.74 20.22 31.93
CA ALA A 171 2.35 21.49 32.35
C ALA A 171 3.07 22.27 31.23
N PRO A 172 3.09 23.62 31.25
CA PRO A 172 3.75 24.41 30.20
C PRO A 172 5.22 24.03 30.08
N LEU A 173 5.53 23.15 29.13
CA LEU A 173 6.88 22.80 28.76
C LEU A 173 7.40 23.95 27.89
N SER A 174 8.66 24.33 28.07
CA SER A 174 9.31 25.16 27.05
C SER A 174 9.53 24.31 25.81
N TRP A 175 9.60 24.92 24.63
CA TRP A 175 9.86 24.18 23.40
C TRP A 175 11.21 23.43 23.46
N ARG A 176 12.21 23.98 24.18
CA ARG A 176 13.51 23.35 24.46
C ARG A 176 13.39 22.09 25.34
N ALA A 177 12.58 22.15 26.39
CA ALA A 177 12.33 20.96 27.23
C ALA A 177 11.59 19.89 26.41
N LEU A 178 10.60 20.30 25.62
CA LEU A 178 9.87 19.38 24.74
C LEU A 178 10.79 18.72 23.70
N GLN A 179 11.72 19.47 23.11
CA GLN A 179 12.70 18.99 22.15
C GLN A 179 13.59 17.87 22.74
N GLN A 180 13.97 17.99 24.02
CA GLN A 180 14.81 17.01 24.71
C GLN A 180 14.00 15.81 25.24
N ASP A 181 12.89 16.08 25.92
CA ASP A 181 12.10 15.04 26.60
C ASP A 181 11.24 14.24 25.63
N ARG A 182 10.69 14.91 24.60
CA ARG A 182 9.73 14.34 23.64
C ARG A 182 10.05 14.78 22.20
N PRO A 183 11.21 14.37 21.65
CA PRO A 183 11.67 14.76 20.31
C PRO A 183 10.71 14.42 19.17
N ALA A 184 10.05 13.25 19.22
CA ALA A 184 9.03 12.88 18.21
C ALA A 184 7.85 13.87 18.22
N LEU A 185 7.37 14.22 19.41
CA LEU A 185 6.25 15.14 19.58
C LEU A 185 6.64 16.56 19.14
N PHE A 186 7.84 17.01 19.46
CA PHE A 186 8.38 18.28 18.99
C PHE A 186 8.37 18.38 17.45
N ARG A 187 8.91 17.36 16.74
CA ARG A 187 8.90 17.33 15.27
C ARG A 187 7.49 17.32 14.69
N ALA A 188 6.58 16.53 15.28
CA ALA A 188 5.19 16.49 14.87
C ALA A 188 4.49 17.85 15.06
N ILE A 189 4.78 18.56 16.16
CA ILE A 189 4.27 19.90 16.44
C ILE A 189 4.78 20.91 15.40
N LEU A 190 6.09 20.93 15.13
CA LEU A 190 6.70 21.81 14.13
C LEU A 190 6.10 21.59 12.74
N ALA A 191 5.99 20.32 12.32
CA ALA A 191 5.32 19.97 11.08
C ALA A 191 3.88 20.51 11.11
N THR A 192 3.06 20.09 12.08
CA THR A 192 1.63 20.45 12.12
C THR A 192 1.39 21.96 12.05
N SER A 193 2.13 22.74 12.84
CA SER A 193 2.05 24.20 12.81
C SER A 193 2.50 24.78 11.48
N SER A 194 3.60 24.27 10.90
CA SER A 194 4.10 24.79 9.62
C SER A 194 3.08 24.66 8.49
N SER A 195 2.20 23.64 8.50
CA SER A 195 1.12 23.51 7.51
C SER A 195 0.18 24.71 7.47
N SER A 196 -0.03 25.37 8.61
CA SER A 196 -1.01 26.47 8.75
C SER A 196 -0.36 27.86 8.72
N PHE A 197 0.90 27.99 9.17
CA PHE A 197 1.59 29.28 9.29
C PHE A 197 2.68 29.50 8.23
N ARG A 198 3.42 28.45 7.86
CA ARG A 198 4.61 28.51 7.00
C ARG A 198 4.64 27.30 6.05
N PRO A 199 3.75 27.26 5.03
CA PRO A 199 3.57 26.07 4.18
C PRO A 199 4.83 25.67 3.41
N ASP A 200 5.74 26.62 3.13
CA ASP A 200 7.04 26.34 2.49
C ASP A 200 7.89 25.35 3.30
N LEU A 201 7.73 25.36 4.63
CA LEU A 201 8.48 24.51 5.56
C LEU A 201 7.77 23.20 5.89
N TRP A 202 6.51 23.03 5.47
CA TRP A 202 5.75 21.80 5.76
C TRP A 202 6.46 20.56 5.22
N THR A 203 6.82 20.58 3.94
CA THR A 203 7.44 19.41 3.29
C THR A 203 8.74 18.97 3.96
N PRO A 204 9.73 19.85 4.23
CA PRO A 204 10.95 19.44 4.91
C PRO A 204 10.71 19.00 6.36
N LEU A 205 9.86 19.70 7.12
CA LEU A 205 9.58 19.35 8.53
C LEU A 205 8.77 18.06 8.67
N PHE A 206 7.83 17.82 7.76
CA PHE A 206 7.03 16.61 7.73
C PHE A 206 7.88 15.38 7.39
N ARG A 207 8.72 15.48 6.35
CA ARG A 207 9.67 14.40 5.99
C ARG A 207 10.61 14.09 7.14
N ASP A 208 11.03 15.13 7.85
CA ASP A 208 11.91 14.98 9.00
C ASP A 208 11.23 14.28 10.18
N ALA A 209 9.97 14.63 10.48
CA ALA A 209 9.16 13.94 11.47
C ALA A 209 8.93 12.46 11.08
N GLU A 210 8.64 12.18 9.81
CA GLU A 210 8.48 10.81 9.31
C GLU A 210 9.76 9.99 9.48
N ARG A 211 10.92 10.55 9.11
CA ARG A 211 12.21 9.86 9.26
C ARG A 211 12.48 9.50 10.72
N TYR A 212 12.27 10.45 11.63
CA TYR A 212 12.51 10.23 13.06
C TYR A 212 11.63 9.16 13.69
N VAL A 213 10.40 8.95 13.19
CA VAL A 213 9.47 7.95 13.72
C VAL A 213 9.71 6.56 13.12
N MET A 214 10.27 6.50 11.92
CA MET A 214 10.52 5.24 11.19
C MET A 214 11.88 4.61 11.50
N GLU A 215 12.84 5.40 11.98
CA GLU A 215 14.15 4.94 12.48
C GLU A 215 14.06 4.51 13.96
#